data_AF-A0A9R1UKG7-F1
#
_entry.id   AF-A0A9R1UKG7-F1
#
_cell.length_a   1.000
_cell.length_b   1.000
_cell.length_c   1.000
_cell.angle_alpha   90.00
_cell.angle_beta   90.00
_cell.angle_gamma   90.00
#
_symmetry.space_group_name_H-M   'P 1'
#
loop_
_entity.id
_entity.type
_entity.pdbx_description
1 polymer ?
#
loop_
_entity_poly.entity_id
_entity_poly.type
_entity_poly.pdbx_seq_one_letter_code
_entity_poly.pdbx_strand_id
1 'polypeptide(L)'
;MAESSYTSLPTSHLPGSVPAVITEVKAPVIQQDPEANLQIFPPNSNAGGRGYQTLTGPSDGNGQQSGNSWNGAFSISSYTQYFNVDTDDVVNRLTSSLYPTGDFFRKIEANPDLYGLIWIATTLVFVIASVGNLATYLMIKKGDSSVAWSFDVNYFQVSAIAVYGYAFLVPLGFYLLLQYFGSKVGLVHLWCMWGYSLFIFILSSVLLVIPVEFVRWSITIITGVASAAFVGLNLRSHVELTELTLVLVAACVLQFGLAIFIKSWFFQ
;
A
#
# COMPACT_ATOMS: atom_id res chain seq x y z
N MET A 1 59.74 20.53 -22.97
CA MET A 1 59.19 21.76 -23.57
C MET A 1 58.51 21.36 -24.85
N ALA A 2 57.19 21.27 -24.83
CA ALA A 2 56.38 20.99 -26.02
C ALA A 2 55.28 22.05 -26.06
N GLU A 3 55.40 23.00 -26.99
CA GLU A 3 54.29 23.85 -27.39
C GLU A 3 53.50 23.12 -28.47
N SER A 4 52.22 22.88 -28.23
CA SER A 4 51.28 22.40 -29.25
C SER A 4 50.13 23.39 -29.36
N SER A 5 50.22 24.21 -30.40
CA SER A 5 49.18 25.09 -30.92
C SER A 5 47.97 24.23 -31.36
N TYR A 6 46.80 24.42 -30.75
CA TYR A 6 45.57 23.72 -31.14
C TYR A 6 44.76 24.59 -32.09
N THR A 7 44.62 24.10 -33.33
CA THR A 7 43.80 24.64 -34.40
C THR A 7 42.31 24.53 -34.04
N SER A 8 41.59 25.66 -34.13
CA SER A 8 40.15 25.77 -33.91
C SER A 8 39.34 25.05 -34.99
N LEU A 9 38.39 24.20 -34.59
CA LEU A 9 37.36 23.65 -35.48
C LEU A 9 36.13 24.60 -35.53
N PRO A 10 35.50 24.79 -36.70
CA PRO A 10 34.34 25.66 -36.85
C PRO A 10 33.06 25.00 -36.32
N THR A 11 32.36 25.69 -35.42
CA THR A 11 31.09 25.27 -34.82
C THR A 11 29.96 25.31 -35.85
N SER A 12 29.41 24.15 -36.17
CA SER A 12 28.19 24.01 -36.97
C SER A 12 26.97 24.49 -36.16
N HIS A 13 26.28 25.49 -36.69
CA HIS A 13 25.02 26.01 -36.17
C HIS A 13 23.88 25.01 -36.40
N LEU A 14 23.31 24.46 -35.32
CA LEU A 14 22.02 23.76 -35.31
C LEU A 14 21.05 24.55 -34.41
N PRO A 15 19.82 24.83 -34.87
CA PRO A 15 18.85 25.61 -34.12
C PRO A 15 18.16 24.70 -33.09
N GLY A 16 18.51 24.84 -31.81
CA GLY A 16 17.83 24.09 -30.75
C GLY A 16 18.60 23.74 -29.48
N SER A 17 19.76 24.35 -29.23
CA SER A 17 20.56 24.03 -28.02
C SER A 17 20.64 25.22 -27.07
N VAL A 18 20.09 25.03 -25.87
CA VAL A 18 20.07 25.97 -24.74
C VAL A 18 21.50 26.14 -24.19
N PRO A 19 22.01 27.36 -23.94
CA PRO A 19 23.36 27.56 -23.40
C PRO A 19 23.44 27.13 -21.93
N ALA A 20 24.50 26.40 -21.57
CA ALA A 20 24.82 26.09 -20.18
C ALA A 20 25.33 27.36 -19.46
N VAL A 21 24.70 27.71 -18.34
CA VAL A 21 25.10 28.81 -17.45
C VAL A 21 26.41 28.46 -16.72
N ILE A 22 27.41 29.31 -16.87
CA ILE A 22 28.67 29.26 -16.12
C ILE A 22 28.55 30.22 -14.95
N THR A 23 28.76 29.73 -13.73
CA THR A 23 28.66 30.49 -12.48
C THR A 23 29.95 31.29 -12.27
N GLU A 24 29.89 32.62 -12.37
CA GLU A 24 30.91 33.51 -11.81
C GLU A 24 30.31 34.40 -10.70
N VAL A 25 31.00 34.43 -9.56
CA VAL A 25 30.63 35.13 -8.32
C VAL A 25 31.24 36.52 -8.31
N LYS A 26 30.45 37.61 -8.21
CA LYS A 26 30.79 38.82 -7.42
C LYS A 26 29.66 39.88 -7.29
N ALA A 27 29.28 40.13 -6.03
CA ALA A 27 28.78 41.35 -5.37
C ALA A 27 27.39 41.96 -5.73
N PRO A 28 26.69 42.57 -4.74
CA PRO A 28 25.24 42.73 -4.75
C PRO A 28 24.81 44.07 -5.35
N VAL A 29 23.87 44.02 -6.30
CA VAL A 29 23.13 45.18 -6.80
C VAL A 29 21.67 44.98 -6.43
N ILE A 30 21.12 45.94 -5.68
CA ILE A 30 19.70 46.00 -5.32
C ILE A 30 18.91 46.08 -6.62
N GLN A 31 18.18 45.01 -6.94
CA GLN A 31 17.32 44.95 -8.11
C GLN A 31 15.88 44.88 -7.62
N GLN A 32 15.16 45.96 -7.90
CA GLN A 32 13.76 46.14 -7.60
C GLN A 32 12.95 45.22 -8.52
N ASP A 33 12.33 44.19 -7.94
CA ASP A 33 11.52 43.23 -8.68
C ASP A 33 10.33 43.95 -9.36
N PRO A 34 10.14 43.83 -10.68
CA PRO A 34 8.93 44.28 -11.32
C PRO A 34 7.78 43.35 -10.95
N GLU A 35 6.79 43.87 -10.23
CA GLU A 35 5.59 43.15 -9.84
C GLU A 35 4.92 42.47 -11.05
N ALA A 36 4.70 41.17 -10.95
CA ALA A 36 3.95 40.39 -11.93
C ALA A 36 2.47 40.79 -11.87
N ASN A 37 2.07 41.70 -12.74
CA ASN A 37 0.69 42.16 -12.89
C ASN A 37 -0.15 41.08 -13.61
N LEU A 38 -0.83 40.22 -12.83
CA LEU A 38 -1.80 39.24 -13.33
C LEU A 38 -3.16 39.92 -13.61
N GLN A 39 -3.19 40.84 -14.58
CA GLN A 39 -4.42 41.36 -15.16
C GLN A 39 -4.66 40.73 -16.54
N ILE A 40 -5.18 39.49 -16.54
CA ILE A 40 -5.87 38.89 -17.70
C ILE A 40 -7.35 38.84 -17.35
N PHE A 41 -7.98 40.00 -17.23
CA PHE A 41 -9.43 40.14 -17.38
C PHE A 41 -9.68 41.49 -18.08
N PRO A 42 -10.46 41.52 -19.17
CA PRO A 42 -10.73 42.78 -19.85
C PRO A 42 -11.58 43.69 -18.95
N PRO A 43 -11.43 45.02 -19.08
CA PRO A 43 -12.24 45.97 -18.31
C PRO A 43 -13.70 45.86 -18.76
N ASN A 44 -14.61 45.82 -17.79
CA ASN A 44 -16.04 45.91 -18.05
C ASN A 44 -16.41 47.34 -18.46
N SER A 45 -16.45 47.60 -19.76
CA SER A 45 -17.09 48.79 -20.33
C SER A 45 -18.28 48.35 -21.18
N ASN A 46 -19.49 48.61 -20.67
CA ASN A 46 -20.75 48.44 -21.36
C ASN A 46 -20.74 49.09 -22.76
N ALA A 47 -20.87 48.30 -23.82
CA ALA A 47 -21.50 48.71 -25.08
C ALA A 47 -21.77 47.51 -26.02
N GLY A 48 -23.04 47.11 -26.11
CA GLY A 48 -23.70 46.66 -27.35
C GLY A 48 -23.16 45.43 -28.10
N GLY A 49 -23.92 44.33 -28.04
CA GLY A 49 -24.21 43.52 -29.23
C GLY A 49 -23.81 42.04 -29.20
N ARG A 50 -24.85 41.20 -29.03
CA ARG A 50 -24.97 39.78 -29.47
C ARG A 50 -24.07 38.75 -28.77
N GLY A 51 -24.63 38.12 -27.75
CA GLY A 51 -24.18 36.84 -27.19
C GLY A 51 -25.34 36.12 -26.51
N TYR A 52 -25.45 34.83 -26.79
CA TYR A 52 -26.50 33.85 -26.51
C TYR A 52 -27.28 33.97 -25.19
N GLN A 53 -28.60 33.79 -25.29
CA GLN A 53 -29.57 33.72 -24.19
C GLN A 53 -29.27 32.56 -23.23
N THR A 54 -28.99 32.87 -21.97
CA THR A 54 -29.10 31.94 -20.85
C THR A 54 -30.53 31.99 -20.33
N LEU A 55 -31.29 30.90 -20.53
CA LEU A 55 -32.59 30.71 -19.91
C LEU A 55 -32.41 30.33 -18.43
N THR A 56 -33.10 31.07 -17.58
CA THR A 56 -33.25 30.89 -16.14
C THR A 56 -34.09 29.65 -15.75
N GLY A 57 -33.54 28.82 -14.85
CA GLY A 57 -34.22 28.02 -13.80
C GLY A 57 -34.85 26.66 -14.19
N PRO A 58 -35.06 25.71 -13.24
CA PRO A 58 -35.00 25.84 -11.77
C PRO A 58 -34.14 24.78 -11.03
N SER A 59 -34.04 24.97 -9.71
CA SER A 59 -33.44 24.11 -8.68
C SER A 59 -34.00 22.67 -8.62
N ASP A 60 -33.23 21.82 -7.92
CA ASP A 60 -33.49 20.49 -7.36
C ASP A 60 -33.30 19.25 -8.27
N GLY A 61 -32.43 18.35 -7.81
CA GLY A 61 -32.47 16.93 -8.18
C GLY A 61 -31.11 16.27 -8.30
N ASN A 62 -30.81 15.35 -7.37
CA ASN A 62 -29.78 14.31 -7.45
C ASN A 62 -29.52 13.83 -8.90
N GLY A 63 -28.42 14.27 -9.49
CA GLY A 63 -27.92 13.78 -10.76
C GLY A 63 -27.03 12.56 -10.57
N GLN A 64 -27.63 11.40 -10.33
CA GLN A 64 -26.94 10.12 -10.52
C GLN A 64 -26.65 9.98 -12.02
N GLN A 65 -25.51 10.49 -12.46
CA GLN A 65 -25.07 10.38 -13.85
C GLN A 65 -24.66 8.92 -14.10
N SER A 66 -25.65 8.10 -14.46
CA SER A 66 -25.47 6.77 -15.02
C SER A 66 -24.85 6.87 -16.42
N GLY A 67 -23.58 7.28 -16.49
CA GLY A 67 -22.74 7.09 -17.66
C GLY A 67 -22.25 5.66 -17.67
N ASN A 68 -22.55 4.92 -18.75
CA ASN A 68 -22.06 3.58 -19.09
C ASN A 68 -21.40 2.83 -17.93
N SER A 69 -22.16 1.94 -17.26
CA SER A 69 -21.76 1.17 -16.07
C SER A 69 -20.37 0.51 -16.12
N TRP A 70 -19.79 0.33 -17.31
CA TRP A 70 -18.46 -0.24 -17.54
C TRP A 70 -17.35 0.81 -17.45
N ASN A 71 -17.59 2.05 -17.89
CA ASN A 71 -16.60 3.13 -17.81
C ASN A 71 -16.41 3.62 -16.37
N GLY A 72 -17.43 3.49 -15.52
CA GLY A 72 -17.33 3.77 -14.08
C GLY A 72 -16.53 2.72 -13.31
N ALA A 73 -16.63 1.44 -13.69
CA ALA A 73 -15.91 0.34 -13.03
C ALA A 73 -14.40 0.27 -13.37
N PHE A 74 -13.98 0.86 -14.49
CA PHE A 74 -12.57 0.98 -14.89
C PHE A 74 -12.03 2.42 -14.79
N SER A 75 -12.84 3.38 -14.34
CA SER A 75 -12.37 4.74 -14.11
C SER A 75 -11.52 4.77 -12.84
N ILE A 76 -10.29 5.29 -12.95
CA ILE A 76 -9.40 5.52 -11.81
C ILE A 76 -10.08 6.36 -10.72
N SER A 77 -10.96 7.28 -11.14
CA SER A 77 -11.72 8.18 -10.26
C SER A 77 -12.68 7.46 -9.31
N SER A 78 -13.12 6.24 -9.63
CA SER A 78 -14.00 5.45 -8.75
C SER A 78 -13.22 4.74 -7.64
N TYR A 79 -11.90 4.56 -7.82
CA TYR A 79 -11.04 3.88 -6.86
C TYR A 79 -10.23 4.85 -6.00
N THR A 80 -10.08 6.12 -6.39
CA THR A 80 -9.32 7.13 -5.63
C THR A 80 -9.76 7.22 -4.18
N GLN A 81 -11.05 7.04 -3.89
CA GLN A 81 -11.60 7.01 -2.53
C GLN A 81 -10.96 5.95 -1.62
N TYR A 82 -10.60 4.77 -2.16
CA TYR A 82 -9.97 3.68 -1.37
C TYR A 82 -8.47 3.86 -1.14
N PHE A 83 -7.87 4.88 -1.76
CA PHE A 83 -6.46 5.25 -1.64
C PHE A 83 -6.25 6.62 -0.98
N ASN A 84 -7.33 7.34 -0.69
CA ASN A 84 -7.29 8.60 0.03
C ASN A 84 -7.35 8.36 1.54
N VAL A 85 -6.20 8.03 2.13
CA VAL A 85 -6.08 7.65 3.55
C VAL A 85 -5.05 8.53 4.23
N ASP A 86 -5.39 9.04 5.41
CA ASP A 86 -4.49 9.81 6.25
C ASP A 86 -3.57 8.89 7.08
N THR A 87 -2.40 9.40 7.45
CA THR A 87 -1.43 8.63 8.24
C THR A 87 -2.00 8.21 9.60
N ASP A 88 -2.80 9.08 10.22
CA ASP A 88 -3.45 8.82 11.51
C ASP A 88 -4.45 7.65 11.43
N ASP A 89 -5.16 7.53 10.30
CA ASP A 89 -6.10 6.43 10.06
C ASP A 89 -5.36 5.09 9.98
N VAL A 90 -4.23 5.05 9.25
CA VAL A 90 -3.40 3.84 9.13
C VAL A 90 -2.84 3.44 10.51
N VAL A 91 -2.31 4.39 11.28
CA VAL A 91 -1.75 4.11 12.62
C VAL A 91 -2.83 3.62 13.59
N ASN A 92 -4.01 4.23 13.57
CA ASN A 92 -5.14 3.79 14.41
C ASN A 92 -5.60 2.36 14.02
N ARG A 93 -5.65 2.05 12.72
CA ARG A 93 -6.01 0.71 12.21
C ARG A 93 -4.95 -0.34 12.55
N LEU A 94 -3.67 0.00 12.41
CA LEU A 94 -2.55 -0.85 12.83
C LEU A 94 -2.56 -1.13 14.33
N THR A 95 -2.79 -0.10 15.14
CA THR A 95 -2.89 -0.23 16.61
C THR A 95 -4.08 -1.11 16.98
N SER A 96 -5.20 -0.99 16.27
CA SER A 96 -6.38 -1.84 16.45
C SER A 96 -6.14 -3.29 16.02
N SER A 97 -5.23 -3.53 15.07
CA SER A 97 -4.80 -4.87 14.65
C SER A 97 -3.95 -5.55 15.74
N LEU A 98 -3.05 -4.80 16.38
CA LEU A 98 -2.23 -5.30 17.49
C LEU A 98 -3.01 -5.47 18.79
N TYR A 99 -3.94 -4.55 19.06
CA TYR A 99 -4.75 -4.55 20.26
C TYR A 99 -6.23 -4.39 19.86
N PRO A 100 -6.98 -5.52 19.73
CA PRO A 100 -8.36 -5.52 19.24
C PRO A 100 -9.28 -4.84 20.27
N THR A 101 -9.35 -3.52 20.19
CA THR A 101 -10.20 -2.65 21.02
C THR A 101 -11.41 -2.22 20.22
N GLY A 102 -12.48 -3.00 20.34
CA GLY A 102 -13.76 -2.74 19.69
C GLY A 102 -13.88 -3.32 18.28
N ASP A 103 -14.96 -2.93 17.59
CA ASP A 103 -15.36 -3.46 16.29
C ASP A 103 -14.61 -2.73 15.16
N PHE A 104 -13.62 -3.38 14.54
CA PHE A 104 -12.77 -2.78 13.50
C PHE A 104 -13.58 -2.38 12.27
N PHE A 105 -14.67 -3.10 11.98
CA PHE A 105 -15.57 -2.79 10.88
C PHE A 105 -16.21 -1.41 11.05
N ARG A 106 -16.61 -1.02 12.27
CA ARG A 106 -17.14 0.33 12.53
C ARG A 106 -16.12 1.45 12.27
N LYS A 107 -14.82 1.15 12.39
CA LYS A 107 -13.75 2.13 12.10
C LYS A 107 -13.47 2.27 10.59
N ILE A 108 -13.91 1.30 9.80
CA ILE A 108 -13.64 1.21 8.36
C ILE A 108 -14.89 1.55 7.53
N GLU A 109 -16.08 1.42 8.13
CA GLU A 109 -17.38 1.65 7.48
C GLU A 109 -17.48 3.01 6.78
N ALA A 110 -16.84 4.05 7.32
CA ALA A 110 -16.83 5.39 6.72
C ALA A 110 -15.86 5.53 5.53
N ASN A 111 -14.69 4.86 5.58
CA ASN A 111 -13.64 4.97 4.56
C ASN A 111 -12.81 3.67 4.51
N PRO A 112 -13.28 2.62 3.82
CA PRO A 112 -12.49 1.41 3.62
C PRO A 112 -11.28 1.71 2.74
N ASP A 113 -10.14 1.10 3.05
CA ASP A 113 -8.90 1.33 2.29
C ASP A 113 -8.34 0.07 1.66
N LEU A 114 -7.78 0.23 0.46
CA LEU A 114 -6.98 -0.79 -0.23
C LEU A 114 -5.49 -0.46 -0.19
N TYR A 115 -5.13 0.78 0.16
CA TYR A 115 -3.75 1.18 0.39
C TYR A 115 -3.11 0.25 1.42
N GLY A 116 -3.77 0.05 2.57
CA GLY A 116 -3.43 -0.85 3.67
C GLY A 116 -2.97 -2.22 3.20
N LEU A 117 -3.85 -2.89 2.47
CA LEU A 117 -3.61 -4.23 1.93
C LEU A 117 -2.35 -4.27 1.08
N ILE A 118 -2.20 -3.34 0.12
CA ILE A 118 -1.09 -3.35 -0.83
C ILE A 118 0.23 -3.02 -0.14
N TRP A 119 0.28 -1.98 0.69
CA TRP A 119 1.53 -1.56 1.33
C TRP A 119 2.00 -2.58 2.39
N ILE A 120 1.08 -3.11 3.21
CA ILE A 120 1.43 -4.11 4.23
C ILE A 120 1.90 -5.40 3.56
N ALA A 121 1.18 -5.90 2.55
CA ALA A 121 1.58 -7.10 1.82
C ALA A 121 2.95 -6.94 1.18
N THR A 122 3.21 -5.83 0.50
CA THR A 122 4.50 -5.56 -0.15
C THR A 122 5.64 -5.46 0.85
N THR A 123 5.39 -4.80 1.98
CA THR A 123 6.37 -4.70 3.07
C THR A 123 6.67 -6.07 3.66
N LEU A 124 5.65 -6.89 3.88
CA LEU A 124 5.79 -8.24 4.40
C LEU A 124 6.61 -9.13 3.46
N VAL A 125 6.36 -9.08 2.15
CA VAL A 125 7.15 -9.80 1.12
C VAL A 125 8.63 -9.43 1.24
N PHE A 126 8.92 -8.13 1.26
CA PHE A 126 10.30 -7.64 1.35
C PHE A 126 10.97 -8.06 2.66
N VAL A 127 10.27 -7.91 3.80
CA VAL A 127 10.80 -8.26 5.13
C VAL A 127 11.06 -9.76 5.25
N ILE A 128 10.12 -10.62 4.84
CA ILE A 128 10.33 -12.08 4.88
C ILE A 128 11.51 -12.48 3.99
N ALA A 129 11.59 -11.95 2.76
CA ALA A 129 12.65 -12.31 1.83
C ALA A 129 14.04 -11.85 2.31
N SER A 130 14.15 -10.62 2.81
CA SER A 130 15.41 -10.05 3.29
C SER A 130 15.84 -10.62 4.63
N VAL A 131 14.93 -10.69 5.61
CA VAL A 131 15.22 -11.20 6.96
C VAL A 131 15.39 -12.72 6.95
N GLY A 132 14.67 -13.45 6.09
CA GLY A 132 14.90 -14.88 5.88
C GLY A 132 16.30 -15.17 5.33
N ASN A 133 16.75 -14.42 4.31
CA ASN A 133 18.12 -14.51 3.82
C ASN A 133 19.17 -14.17 4.90
N LEU A 134 18.90 -13.15 5.71
CA LEU A 134 19.74 -12.79 6.86
C LEU A 134 19.79 -13.89 7.91
N ALA A 135 18.65 -14.52 8.23
CA ALA A 135 18.58 -15.62 9.18
C ALA A 135 19.44 -16.80 8.73
N THR A 136 19.38 -17.16 7.43
CA THR A 136 20.22 -18.21 6.84
C THR A 136 21.71 -17.86 6.92
N TYR A 137 22.09 -16.60 6.64
CA TYR A 137 23.46 -16.14 6.82
C TYR A 137 23.95 -16.28 8.27
N LEU A 138 23.13 -15.88 9.25
CA LEU A 138 23.47 -15.99 10.67
C LEU A 138 23.61 -17.44 11.14
N MET A 139 22.76 -18.34 10.62
CA MET A 139 22.83 -19.78 10.91
C MET A 139 24.13 -20.39 10.41
N ILE A 140 24.52 -20.10 9.16
CA ILE A 140 25.77 -20.61 8.57
C ILE A 140 26.97 -20.09 9.37
N LYS A 141 27.01 -18.80 9.67
CA LYS A 141 28.12 -18.18 10.41
C LYS A 141 28.29 -18.71 11.84
N LYS A 142 27.18 -19.09 12.49
CA LYS A 142 27.19 -19.68 13.84
C LYS A 142 27.64 -21.15 13.83
N GLY A 143 27.33 -21.89 12.76
CA GLY A 143 27.66 -23.30 12.61
C GLY A 143 29.06 -23.54 12.09
N ASP A 144 29.28 -23.28 10.80
CA ASP A 144 30.52 -23.62 10.11
C ASP A 144 30.99 -22.47 9.21
N SER A 145 32.13 -21.89 9.56
CA SER A 145 32.63 -20.64 8.96
C SER A 145 33.24 -20.84 7.57
N SER A 146 33.45 -22.09 7.13
CA SER A 146 34.03 -22.40 5.82
C SER A 146 33.02 -22.47 4.67
N VAL A 147 31.71 -22.40 4.95
CA VAL A 147 30.68 -22.43 3.91
C VAL A 147 30.47 -21.04 3.32
N ALA A 148 30.67 -20.89 2.01
CA ALA A 148 30.36 -19.65 1.31
C ALA A 148 28.84 -19.43 1.28
N TRP A 149 28.38 -18.31 1.84
CA TRP A 149 26.98 -17.91 1.78
C TRP A 149 26.66 -17.24 0.45
N SER A 150 25.51 -17.59 -0.14
CA SER A 150 24.94 -16.95 -1.31
C SER A 150 23.52 -16.47 -1.02
N PHE A 151 23.15 -15.31 -1.58
CA PHE A 151 21.80 -14.77 -1.50
C PHE A 151 20.83 -15.61 -2.34
N ASP A 152 19.73 -16.06 -1.74
CA ASP A 152 18.68 -16.82 -2.43
C ASP A 152 17.57 -15.89 -2.92
N VAL A 153 17.55 -15.67 -4.24
CA VAL A 153 16.54 -14.84 -4.93
C VAL A 153 15.16 -15.50 -4.91
N ASN A 154 15.08 -16.83 -4.78
CA ASN A 154 13.82 -17.56 -4.75
C ASN A 154 12.95 -17.17 -3.55
N TYR A 155 13.57 -16.67 -2.46
CA TYR A 155 12.84 -16.18 -1.29
C TYR A 155 11.89 -15.03 -1.68
N PHE A 156 12.30 -14.16 -2.60
CA PHE A 156 11.45 -13.06 -3.07
C PHE A 156 10.26 -13.58 -3.88
N GLN A 157 10.50 -14.53 -4.79
CA GLN A 157 9.45 -15.11 -5.62
C GLN A 157 8.42 -15.88 -4.79
N VAL A 158 8.86 -16.75 -3.88
CA VAL A 158 7.96 -17.55 -3.04
C VAL A 158 7.17 -16.67 -2.07
N SER A 159 7.81 -15.68 -1.45
CA SER A 159 7.13 -14.75 -0.53
C SER A 159 6.07 -13.92 -1.27
N ALA A 160 6.39 -13.40 -2.47
CA ALA A 160 5.43 -12.63 -3.26
C ALA A 160 4.18 -13.47 -3.60
N ILE A 161 4.36 -14.68 -4.14
CA ILE A 161 3.25 -15.55 -4.51
C ILE A 161 2.42 -15.93 -3.27
N ALA A 162 3.08 -16.30 -2.17
CA ALA A 162 2.39 -16.73 -0.96
C ALA A 162 1.61 -15.58 -0.29
N VAL A 163 2.26 -14.42 -0.09
CA VAL A 163 1.65 -13.29 0.61
C VAL A 163 0.55 -12.65 -0.21
N TYR A 164 0.78 -12.34 -1.50
CA TYR A 164 -0.27 -11.76 -2.34
C TYR A 164 -1.40 -12.77 -2.61
N GLY A 165 -1.06 -14.03 -2.85
CA GLY A 165 -2.06 -15.10 -3.00
C GLY A 165 -2.96 -15.18 -1.77
N TYR A 166 -2.38 -15.20 -0.57
CA TYR A 166 -3.13 -15.20 0.68
C TYR A 166 -3.97 -13.93 0.86
N ALA A 167 -3.35 -12.75 0.66
CA ALA A 167 -3.97 -11.44 0.88
C ALA A 167 -5.19 -11.20 -0.02
N PHE A 168 -5.18 -11.72 -1.26
CA PHE A 168 -6.28 -11.54 -2.20
C PHE A 168 -7.29 -12.70 -2.21
N LEU A 169 -6.83 -13.95 -2.23
CA LEU A 169 -7.70 -15.11 -2.40
C LEU A 169 -8.46 -15.46 -1.13
N VAL A 170 -7.84 -15.31 0.05
CA VAL A 170 -8.51 -15.68 1.30
C VAL A 170 -9.71 -14.78 1.60
N PRO A 171 -9.60 -13.43 1.56
CA PRO A 171 -10.75 -12.56 1.78
C PRO A 171 -11.84 -12.75 0.73
N LEU A 172 -11.46 -13.08 -0.51
CA LEU A 172 -12.42 -13.42 -1.56
C LEU A 172 -13.20 -14.70 -1.23
N GLY A 173 -12.52 -15.74 -0.73
CA GLY A 173 -13.17 -16.96 -0.25
C GLY A 173 -14.15 -16.71 0.89
N PHE A 174 -13.73 -15.91 1.89
CA PHE A 174 -14.62 -15.49 2.98
C PHE A 174 -15.78 -14.64 2.50
N TYR A 175 -15.57 -13.75 1.52
CA TYR A 175 -16.65 -12.96 0.93
C TYR A 175 -17.71 -13.86 0.29
N LEU A 176 -17.30 -14.84 -0.50
CA LEU A 176 -18.24 -15.80 -1.12
C LEU A 176 -18.98 -16.63 -0.06
N LEU A 177 -18.28 -17.06 0.99
CA LEU A 177 -18.87 -17.80 2.11
C LEU A 177 -19.90 -16.95 2.89
N LEU A 178 -19.56 -15.70 3.18
CA LEU A 178 -20.45 -14.77 3.90
C LEU A 178 -21.67 -14.37 3.06
N GLN A 179 -21.49 -14.22 1.74
CA GLN A 179 -22.60 -14.00 0.82
C GLN A 179 -23.54 -15.21 0.75
N TYR A 180 -23.00 -16.43 0.82
CA TYR A 180 -23.79 -17.65 0.90
C TYR A 180 -24.66 -17.69 2.18
N PHE A 181 -24.16 -17.15 3.29
CA PHE A 181 -24.90 -16.99 4.54
C PHE A 181 -25.82 -15.75 4.59
N GLY A 182 -25.90 -14.96 3.51
CA GLY A 182 -26.76 -13.77 3.44
C GLY A 182 -26.22 -12.53 4.15
N SER A 183 -24.93 -12.52 4.53
CA SER A 183 -24.28 -11.37 5.17
C SER A 183 -23.93 -10.28 4.14
N LYS A 184 -24.18 -9.01 4.47
CA LYS A 184 -24.02 -7.86 3.56
C LYS A 184 -22.63 -7.22 3.61
N VAL A 185 -21.60 -7.97 4.00
CA VAL A 185 -20.23 -7.43 4.12
C VAL A 185 -19.64 -7.20 2.73
N GLY A 186 -19.14 -5.98 2.48
CA GLY A 186 -18.47 -5.65 1.23
C GLY A 186 -17.07 -6.30 1.13
N LEU A 187 -16.71 -6.78 -0.06
CA LEU A 187 -15.39 -7.39 -0.34
C LEU A 187 -14.22 -6.47 0.02
N VAL A 188 -14.34 -5.15 -0.25
CA VAL A 188 -13.30 -4.17 0.07
C VAL A 188 -13.05 -4.05 1.57
N HIS A 189 -14.10 -4.17 2.40
CA HIS A 189 -13.95 -4.16 3.86
C HIS A 189 -13.19 -5.40 4.35
N LEU A 190 -13.44 -6.57 3.74
CA LEU A 190 -12.71 -7.79 4.05
C LEU A 190 -11.25 -7.71 3.61
N TRP A 191 -10.97 -7.19 2.42
CA TRP A 191 -9.60 -6.95 1.95
C TRP A 191 -8.85 -5.98 2.85
N CYS A 192 -9.49 -4.88 3.24
CA CYS A 192 -8.93 -3.93 4.19
C CYS A 192 -8.57 -4.64 5.51
N MET A 193 -9.54 -5.29 6.15
CA MET A 193 -9.34 -6.00 7.42
C MET A 193 -8.27 -7.08 7.36
N TRP A 194 -8.29 -7.92 6.32
CA TRP A 194 -7.28 -8.96 6.16
C TRP A 194 -5.89 -8.37 5.91
N GLY A 195 -5.80 -7.29 5.15
CA GLY A 195 -4.56 -6.54 4.94
C GLY A 195 -3.94 -6.08 6.25
N TYR A 196 -4.72 -5.48 7.14
CA TYR A 196 -4.22 -5.07 8.46
C TYR A 196 -3.86 -6.24 9.38
N SER A 197 -4.47 -7.42 9.21
CA SER A 197 -4.09 -8.62 9.95
C SER A 197 -2.67 -9.10 9.61
N LEU A 198 -2.18 -8.80 8.40
CA LEU A 198 -0.84 -9.16 7.93
C LEU A 198 0.27 -8.35 8.62
N PHE A 199 -0.06 -7.22 9.23
CA PHE A 199 0.94 -6.39 9.91
C PHE A 199 1.63 -7.10 11.07
N ILE A 200 0.89 -7.93 11.82
CA ILE A 200 1.43 -8.73 12.93
C ILE A 200 2.55 -9.64 12.42
N PHE A 201 2.41 -10.15 11.19
CA PHE A 201 3.43 -11.01 10.57
C PHE A 201 4.70 -10.24 10.22
N ILE A 202 4.61 -8.94 9.89
CA ILE A 202 5.80 -8.10 9.64
C ILE A 202 6.65 -8.04 10.90
N LEU A 203 6.04 -7.72 12.04
CA LEU A 203 6.73 -7.69 13.32
C LEU A 203 7.33 -9.05 13.65
N SER A 204 6.54 -10.12 13.52
CA SER A 204 7.00 -11.48 13.80
C SER A 204 8.19 -11.90 12.94
N SER A 205 8.22 -11.49 11.66
CA SER A 205 9.27 -11.87 10.71
C SER A 205 10.62 -11.27 11.09
N VAL A 206 10.62 -10.04 11.63
CA VAL A 206 11.84 -9.43 12.18
C VAL A 206 12.32 -10.19 13.42
N LEU A 207 11.41 -10.60 14.30
CA LEU A 207 11.75 -11.34 15.52
C LEU A 207 12.24 -12.78 15.22
N LEU A 208 11.76 -13.42 14.15
CA LEU A 208 12.14 -14.77 13.73
C LEU A 208 13.61 -14.90 13.27
N VAL A 209 14.32 -13.78 13.10
CA VAL A 209 15.75 -13.76 12.75
C VAL A 209 16.62 -14.47 13.80
N ILE A 210 16.17 -14.52 15.05
CA ILE A 210 16.91 -15.14 16.15
C ILE A 210 17.10 -16.65 15.87
N PRO A 211 18.34 -17.16 15.80
CA PRO A 211 18.64 -18.55 15.46
C PRO A 211 18.47 -19.47 16.67
N VAL A 212 17.27 -19.50 17.25
CA VAL A 212 16.88 -20.33 18.38
C VAL A 212 15.50 -20.92 18.11
N GLU A 213 15.44 -22.24 17.94
CA GLU A 213 14.24 -22.93 17.46
C GLU A 213 13.04 -22.78 18.41
N PHE A 214 13.27 -22.89 19.73
CA PHE A 214 12.22 -22.69 20.72
C PHE A 214 11.61 -21.28 20.68
N VAL A 215 12.45 -20.26 20.45
CA VAL A 215 12.02 -18.86 20.34
C VAL A 215 11.21 -18.67 19.06
N ARG A 216 11.65 -19.26 17.93
CA ARG A 216 10.92 -19.19 16.66
C ARG A 216 9.51 -19.78 16.76
N TRP A 217 9.37 -20.97 17.32
CA TRP A 217 8.05 -21.58 17.54
C TRP A 217 7.17 -20.76 18.46
N SER A 218 7.73 -20.20 19.54
CA SER A 218 6.99 -19.34 20.46
C SER A 218 6.45 -18.11 19.74
N ILE A 219 7.28 -17.43 18.94
CA ILE A 219 6.88 -16.27 18.13
C ILE A 219 5.79 -16.66 17.13
N THR A 220 5.96 -17.79 16.42
CA THR A 220 4.97 -18.29 15.44
C THR A 220 3.61 -18.55 16.08
N ILE A 221 3.58 -19.22 17.25
CA ILE A 221 2.33 -19.50 17.96
C ILE A 221 1.67 -18.18 18.41
N ILE A 222 2.43 -17.28 19.03
CA ILE A 222 1.91 -15.98 19.48
C ILE A 222 1.35 -15.17 18.30
N THR A 223 2.05 -15.16 17.16
CA THR A 223 1.64 -14.47 15.93
C THR A 223 0.36 -15.08 15.37
N GLY A 224 0.28 -16.41 15.30
CA GLY A 224 -0.90 -17.13 14.86
C GLY A 224 -2.11 -16.85 15.74
N VAL A 225 -1.95 -16.90 17.07
CA VAL A 225 -3.01 -16.56 18.04
C VAL A 225 -3.45 -15.11 17.88
N ALA A 226 -2.52 -14.16 17.85
CA ALA A 226 -2.84 -12.73 17.76
C ALA A 226 -3.59 -12.40 16.46
N SER A 227 -3.13 -12.91 15.32
CA SER A 227 -3.79 -12.67 14.04
C SER A 227 -5.13 -13.41 13.92
N ALA A 228 -5.22 -14.65 14.39
CA ALA A 228 -6.47 -15.40 14.44
C ALA A 228 -7.50 -14.72 15.34
N ALA A 229 -7.08 -14.21 16.51
CA ALA A 229 -7.94 -13.45 17.40
C ALA A 229 -8.43 -12.16 16.76
N PHE A 230 -7.54 -11.38 16.12
CA PHE A 230 -7.94 -10.16 15.41
C PHE A 230 -8.98 -10.46 14.32
N VAL A 231 -8.72 -11.41 13.43
CA VAL A 231 -9.66 -11.75 12.36
C VAL A 231 -10.96 -12.33 12.92
N GLY A 232 -10.86 -13.26 13.87
CA GLY A 232 -12.01 -13.93 14.47
C GLY A 232 -12.94 -12.98 15.21
N LEU A 233 -12.40 -12.04 15.99
CA LEU A 233 -13.19 -11.05 16.71
C LEU A 233 -13.96 -10.12 15.76
N ASN A 234 -13.36 -9.78 14.62
CA ASN A 234 -13.97 -8.92 13.62
C ASN A 234 -15.02 -9.65 12.77
N LEU A 235 -14.79 -10.93 12.42
CA LEU A 235 -15.79 -11.72 11.70
C LEU A 235 -16.99 -12.08 12.58
N ARG A 236 -16.79 -12.23 13.89
CA ARG A 236 -17.85 -12.59 14.84
C ARG A 236 -19.07 -11.66 14.79
N SER A 237 -18.88 -10.36 14.54
CA SER A 237 -19.98 -9.38 14.48
C SER A 237 -20.86 -9.53 13.23
N HIS A 238 -20.44 -10.31 12.22
CA HIS A 238 -21.09 -10.37 10.90
C HIS A 238 -21.66 -11.75 10.54
N VAL A 239 -21.61 -12.70 11.47
CA VAL A 239 -22.01 -14.11 11.26
C VAL A 239 -22.99 -14.54 12.34
N GLU A 240 -24.00 -15.31 11.95
CA GLU A 240 -24.95 -15.92 12.90
C GLU A 240 -24.25 -16.97 13.79
N LEU A 241 -24.78 -17.20 15.00
CA LEU A 241 -24.19 -18.13 15.98
C LEU A 241 -24.01 -19.56 15.44
N THR A 242 -24.90 -20.00 14.55
CA THR A 242 -24.86 -21.35 13.95
C THR A 242 -23.62 -21.55 13.08
N GLU A 243 -23.27 -20.56 12.27
CA GLU A 243 -22.17 -20.64 11.28
C GLU A 243 -20.84 -20.07 11.83
N LEU A 244 -20.88 -19.37 12.96
CA LEU A 244 -19.74 -18.73 13.60
C LEU A 244 -18.58 -19.72 13.82
N THR A 245 -18.88 -20.92 14.30
CA THR A 245 -17.85 -21.93 14.58
C THR A 245 -17.05 -22.30 13.33
N LEU A 246 -17.73 -22.51 12.20
CA LEU A 246 -17.08 -22.84 10.92
C LEU A 246 -16.19 -21.70 10.45
N VAL A 247 -16.71 -20.47 10.44
CA VAL A 247 -15.97 -19.27 10.00
C VAL A 247 -14.75 -19.03 10.88
N LEU A 248 -14.90 -19.15 12.20
CA LEU A 248 -13.82 -18.92 13.16
C LEU A 248 -12.74 -19.99 13.04
N VAL A 249 -13.10 -21.27 12.92
CA VAL A 249 -12.15 -22.37 12.73
C VAL A 249 -11.40 -22.20 11.41
N ALA A 250 -12.10 -21.87 10.32
CA ALA A 250 -11.46 -21.62 9.03
C ALA A 250 -10.46 -20.46 9.10
N ALA A 251 -10.84 -19.34 9.74
CA ALA A 251 -9.97 -18.18 9.91
C ALA A 251 -8.74 -18.53 10.76
N CYS A 252 -8.93 -19.25 11.88
CA CYS A 252 -7.83 -19.73 12.72
C CYS A 252 -6.86 -20.61 11.92
N VAL A 253 -7.37 -21.62 11.19
CA VAL A 253 -6.54 -22.53 10.40
C VAL A 253 -5.72 -21.77 9.36
N LEU A 254 -6.31 -20.80 8.67
CA LEU A 254 -5.61 -20.00 7.67
C LEU A 254 -4.52 -19.10 8.28
N GLN A 255 -4.78 -18.45 9.42
CA GLN A 255 -3.80 -17.60 10.09
C GLN A 255 -2.63 -18.41 10.67
N PHE A 256 -2.91 -19.55 11.32
CA PHE A 256 -1.85 -20.46 11.76
C PHE A 256 -1.11 -21.09 10.59
N GLY A 257 -1.81 -21.45 9.52
CA GLY A 257 -1.22 -21.99 8.30
C GLY A 257 -0.21 -21.03 7.70
N LEU A 258 -0.56 -19.74 7.59
CA LEU A 258 0.37 -18.71 7.13
C LEU A 258 1.57 -18.54 8.09
N ALA A 259 1.33 -18.50 9.40
CA ALA A 259 2.40 -18.34 10.40
C ALA A 259 3.42 -19.49 10.33
N ILE A 260 2.93 -20.73 10.26
CA ILE A 260 3.75 -21.94 10.15
C ILE A 260 4.48 -21.97 8.81
N PHE A 261 3.81 -21.59 7.72
CA PHE A 261 4.43 -21.50 6.40
C PHE A 261 5.61 -20.51 6.38
N ILE A 262 5.41 -19.30 6.90
CA ILE A 262 6.47 -18.27 6.96
C ILE A 262 7.67 -18.79 7.73
N LYS A 263 7.44 -19.35 8.93
CA LYS A 263 8.52 -19.91 9.76
C LYS A 263 9.24 -21.06 9.04
N SER A 264 8.51 -22.00 8.46
CA SER A 264 9.09 -23.24 7.91
C SER A 264 9.83 -23.05 6.59
N TRP A 265 9.39 -22.09 5.76
CA TRP A 265 10.01 -21.84 4.46
C TRP A 265 11.18 -20.87 4.53
N PHE A 266 11.07 -19.81 5.36
CA PHE A 266 12.04 -18.71 5.37
C PHE A 266 12.97 -18.71 6.58
N PHE A 267 12.60 -19.39 7.67
CA PHE A 267 13.31 -19.34 8.96
C PHE A 267 13.65 -20.74 9.49
N GLN A 268 14.40 -21.48 8.68
CA GLN A 268 14.91 -22.82 9.00
C GLN A 268 16.04 -22.80 10.05
#